data_AF-A0A7S1D6L7-F1
#
_entry.id   AF-A0A7S1D6L7-F1
#
_cell.length_a   1.000
_cell.length_b   1.000
_cell.length_c   1.000
_cell.angle_alpha   90.00
_cell.angle_beta   90.00
_cell.angle_gamma   90.00
#
_symmetry.space_group_name_H-M   'P 1'
#
loop_
_entity.id
_entity.type
_entity.pdbx_description
1 polymer ?
#
loop_
_entity_poly.entity_id
_entity_poly.type
_entity_poly.pdbx_seq_one_letter_code
_entity_poly.pdbx_strand_id
1 'polypeptide(L)'
;AVSILQRRENRTAFHWSHVQDQTLCPRQAYIYSANDPITDASMIDQLIEHRRNKTNQDTNNILVQRFDDSPHVLHYREHPAEYISVVEKLLNQVEKAMEPTRT
;
A
#
# COMPACT_ATOMS: atom_id res chain seq x y z
N ALA A 1 33.55 2.90 18.36
CA ALA A 1 32.94 3.95 17.52
C ALA A 1 32.05 3.27 16.49
N VAL A 2 30.75 3.57 16.46
CA VAL A 2 29.83 3.00 15.44
C VAL A 2 30.17 3.64 14.10
N SER A 3 30.48 2.83 13.09
CA SER A 3 30.88 3.32 11.77
C SER A 3 29.73 4.08 11.10
N ILE A 4 30.05 5.02 10.22
CA ILE A 4 29.06 5.78 9.43
C ILE A 4 28.18 4.84 8.60
N LEU A 5 28.72 3.69 8.19
CA LEU A 5 27.99 2.64 7.46
C LEU A 5 26.96 1.95 8.36
N GLN A 6 27.33 1.55 9.58
CA GLN A 6 26.38 0.99 10.56
C GLN A 6 25.28 1.99 10.97
N ARG A 7 25.59 3.29 11.04
CA ARG A 7 24.56 4.32 11.30
C ARG A 7 23.59 4.48 10.14
N ARG A 8 24.02 4.26 8.89
CA ARG A 8 23.15 4.31 7.70
C ARG A 8 22.24 3.09 7.62
N GLU A 9 22.78 1.89 7.83
CA GLU A 9 22.01 0.63 7.83
C GLU A 9 20.94 0.61 8.92
N ASN A 10 21.26 1.07 10.13
CA ASN A 10 20.29 1.14 11.22
C ASN A 10 19.16 2.15 10.94
N ARG A 11 19.43 3.20 10.16
CA ARG A 11 18.43 4.22 9.82
C ARG A 11 17.45 3.75 8.76
N THR A 12 17.91 3.01 7.76
CA THR A 12 17.04 2.44 6.71
C THR A 12 16.17 1.33 7.27
N ALA A 13 16.73 0.45 8.10
CA ALA A 13 15.95 -0.59 8.79
C ALA A 13 14.87 0.01 9.71
N PHE A 14 15.21 1.06 10.47
CA PHE A 14 14.25 1.78 11.32
C PHE A 14 13.18 2.51 10.51
N HIS A 15 13.53 3.10 9.37
CA HIS A 15 12.56 3.74 8.49
C HIS A 15 11.57 2.71 7.93
N TRP A 16 12.06 1.56 7.46
CA TRP A 16 11.22 0.57 6.82
C TRP A 16 10.27 -0.13 7.80
N SER A 17 10.73 -0.42 9.02
CA SER A 17 9.86 -0.93 10.08
C SER A 17 8.74 0.06 10.41
N HIS A 18 9.03 1.37 10.49
CA HIS A 18 7.99 2.39 10.72
C HIS A 18 6.99 2.47 9.58
N VAL A 19 7.45 2.44 8.33
CA VAL A 19 6.54 2.46 7.17
C VAL A 19 5.67 1.21 7.15
N GLN A 20 6.27 0.04 7.37
CA GLN A 20 5.57 -1.24 7.39
C GLN A 20 4.49 -1.29 8.49
N ASP A 21 4.77 -0.68 9.64
CA ASP A 21 3.94 -0.74 10.84
C ASP A 21 2.98 0.45 11.04
N GLN A 22 2.97 1.41 10.09
CA GLN A 22 2.11 2.59 10.16
C GLN A 22 0.62 2.21 10.15
N THR A 23 -0.13 2.64 11.16
CA THR A 23 -1.59 2.37 11.31
C THR A 23 -2.48 3.60 11.14
N LEU A 24 -1.89 4.78 10.94
CA LEU A 24 -2.62 6.06 10.87
C LEU A 24 -3.61 6.15 9.71
N CYS A 25 -3.35 5.42 8.62
CA CYS A 25 -4.25 5.36 7.47
C CYS A 25 -4.87 3.96 7.40
N PRO A 26 -6.08 3.76 7.96
CA PRO A 26 -6.67 2.43 8.01
C PRO A 26 -7.17 1.93 6.66
N ARG A 27 -7.48 2.84 5.73
CA ARG A 27 -7.95 2.51 4.37
C ARG A 27 -6.84 2.75 3.38
N GLN A 28 -6.46 1.72 2.65
CA GLN A 28 -5.29 1.74 1.80
C GLN A 28 -5.61 1.08 0.47
N ALA A 29 -5.06 1.63 -0.61
CA ALA A 29 -5.10 1.01 -1.93
C ALA A 29 -3.67 0.76 -2.42
N TYR A 30 -3.43 -0.44 -2.92
CA TYR A 30 -2.19 -0.83 -3.57
C TYR A 30 -2.45 -1.07 -5.05
N ILE A 31 -1.76 -0.33 -5.90
CA ILE A 31 -1.86 -0.44 -7.35
C ILE A 31 -0.44 -0.63 -7.88
N TYR A 32 -0.15 -1.80 -8.46
CA TYR A 32 1.21 -2.18 -8.88
C TYR A 32 1.17 -3.26 -9.97
N SER A 33 2.32 -3.46 -10.63
CA SER A 33 2.53 -4.48 -11.65
C SER A 33 3.47 -5.58 -11.15
N ALA A 34 3.23 -6.83 -11.57
CA ALA A 34 4.10 -7.96 -11.29
C ALA A 34 5.43 -7.85 -12.07
N ASN A 35 5.38 -7.32 -13.28
CA ASN A 35 6.54 -7.12 -14.16
C ASN A 35 7.10 -5.69 -14.10
N ASP A 36 7.08 -5.04 -12.93
CA ASP A 36 7.71 -3.74 -12.74
C ASP A 36 9.24 -3.92 -12.53
N PRO A 37 10.11 -3.38 -13.42
CA PRO A 37 11.55 -3.55 -13.30
C PRO A 37 12.17 -2.72 -12.17
N ILE A 38 11.43 -1.78 -11.59
CA ILE A 38 11.89 -0.87 -10.54
C ILE A 38 11.45 -1.39 -9.17
N THR A 39 10.26 -1.98 -9.07
CA THR A 39 9.66 -2.39 -7.80
C THR A 39 9.39 -3.89 -7.76
N ASP A 40 9.92 -4.58 -6.77
CA ASP A 40 9.66 -6.00 -6.56
C ASP A 40 8.23 -6.23 -6.04
N ALA A 41 7.39 -6.83 -6.89
CA ALA A 41 6.01 -7.15 -6.56
C ALA A 41 5.85 -8.06 -5.34
N SER A 42 6.81 -8.98 -5.11
CA SER A 42 6.76 -9.89 -3.96
C SER A 42 6.94 -9.16 -2.64
N MET A 43 7.66 -8.03 -2.63
CA MET A 43 7.82 -7.18 -1.46
C MET A 43 6.54 -6.40 -1.16
N ILE A 44 5.81 -5.99 -2.20
CA ILE A 44 4.49 -5.36 -2.05
C ILE A 44 3.49 -6.39 -1.50
N ASP A 45 3.47 -7.61 -2.04
CA ASP A 45 2.62 -8.71 -1.56
C ASP A 45 2.85 -8.96 -0.07
N GLN A 46 4.11 -9.07 0.36
CA GLN A 46 4.48 -9.26 1.77
C GLN A 46 4.04 -8.08 2.65
N LEU A 47 4.17 -6.84 2.17
CA LEU A 47 3.71 -5.66 2.91
C LEU A 47 2.19 -5.67 3.09
N ILE A 48 1.43 -6.02 2.06
CA ILE A 48 -0.03 -6.14 2.11
C ILE A 48 -0.43 -7.20 3.13
N GLU A 49 0.20 -8.38 3.07
CA GLU A 49 -0.07 -9.47 4.00
C GLU A 49 0.27 -9.07 5.45
N HIS A 50 1.45 -8.47 5.66
CA HIS A 50 1.84 -7.97 6.98
C HIS A 50 0.81 -7.00 7.54
N ARG A 51 0.34 -6.04 6.74
CA ARG A 51 -0.65 -5.06 7.19
C ARG A 51 -2.01 -5.69 7.47
N ARG A 52 -2.48 -6.62 6.63
CA ARG A 52 -3.71 -7.39 6.90
C ARG A 52 -3.64 -8.14 8.24
N ASN A 53 -2.49 -8.75 8.54
CA ASN A 53 -2.28 -9.52 9.75
C ASN A 53 -2.10 -8.64 11.00
N LYS A 54 -1.45 -7.49 10.86
CA LYS A 54 -1.07 -6.66 12.02
C LYS A 54 -2.21 -5.78 12.54
N THR A 55 -3.08 -5.27 11.67
CA THR A 55 -3.93 -4.15 12.08
C THR A 55 -5.24 -4.55 12.75
N ASN A 56 -5.61 -5.85 12.86
CA ASN A 56 -7.00 -6.26 13.14
C ASN A 56 -8.03 -5.48 12.29
N GLN A 57 -7.59 -4.82 11.23
CA GLN A 57 -8.46 -4.07 10.35
C GLN A 57 -9.23 -5.11 9.59
N ASP A 58 -10.53 -4.85 9.48
CA ASP A 58 -11.35 -5.55 8.52
C ASP A 58 -10.58 -5.60 7.19
N THR A 59 -10.34 -6.81 6.68
CA THR A 59 -9.61 -7.06 5.44
C THR A 59 -10.21 -6.27 4.27
N ASN A 60 -11.47 -5.85 4.42
CA ASN A 60 -12.16 -4.93 3.51
C ASN A 60 -11.51 -3.54 3.40
N ASN A 61 -10.65 -3.10 4.32
CA ASN A 61 -10.03 -1.77 4.27
C ASN A 61 -8.76 -1.70 3.39
N ILE A 62 -8.23 -2.84 2.93
CA ILE A 62 -7.07 -2.88 2.05
C ILE A 62 -7.49 -3.36 0.66
N LEU A 63 -7.56 -2.42 -0.28
CA LEU A 63 -7.83 -2.66 -1.69
C LEU A 63 -6.53 -2.96 -2.44
N VAL A 64 -6.58 -3.93 -3.35
CA VAL A 64 -5.41 -4.36 -4.11
C VAL A 64 -5.79 -4.50 -5.58
N GLN A 65 -5.02 -3.84 -6.44
CA GLN A 65 -5.07 -3.98 -7.89
C GLN A 65 -3.66 -4.32 -8.38
N ARG A 66 -3.47 -5.59 -8.67
CA ARG A 66 -2.24 -6.12 -9.25
C ARG A 66 -2.45 -6.31 -10.75
N PHE A 67 -1.56 -5.75 -11.55
CA PHE A 67 -1.46 -6.01 -12.98
C PHE A 67 -0.39 -7.07 -13.23
N ASP A 68 -0.57 -7.92 -14.24
CA ASP A 68 0.49 -8.86 -14.64
C ASP A 68 1.64 -8.10 -15.33
N ASP A 69 1.28 -7.23 -16.27
CA ASP A 69 2.22 -6.39 -17.00
C ASP A 69 1.61 -5.01 -17.23
N SER A 70 2.21 -4.01 -16.60
CA SER A 70 1.88 -2.59 -16.76
C SER A 70 3.12 -1.76 -16.42
N PRO A 71 3.52 -0.80 -17.27
CA PRO A 71 4.73 -0.04 -17.02
C PRO A 71 4.68 0.80 -15.75
N HIS A 72 5.82 0.96 -15.09
CA HIS A 72 5.97 1.79 -13.90
C HIS A 72 5.37 3.18 -14.13
N VAL A 73 4.47 3.61 -13.24
CA VAL A 73 3.78 4.92 -13.26
C VAL A 73 2.76 5.10 -14.42
N LEU A 74 2.52 4.11 -15.27
CA LEU A 74 1.58 4.22 -16.40
C LEU A 74 0.22 3.52 -16.18
N HIS A 75 -0.07 3.00 -14.98
CA HIS A 75 -1.31 2.25 -14.71
C HIS A 75 -2.58 3.04 -15.06
N TYR A 76 -2.66 4.33 -14.73
CA TYR A 76 -3.81 5.16 -15.08
C TYR A 76 -3.96 5.38 -16.60
N ARG A 77 -2.84 5.46 -17.32
CA ARG A 77 -2.84 5.71 -18.76
C ARG A 77 -3.24 4.47 -19.55
N GLU A 78 -2.67 3.32 -19.19
CA GLU A 78 -2.85 2.06 -19.92
C GLU A 78 -4.10 1.28 -19.44
N HIS A 79 -4.46 1.41 -18.16
CA HIS A 79 -5.61 0.73 -17.55
C HIS A 79 -6.49 1.73 -16.77
N PRO A 80 -7.04 2.76 -17.44
CA PRO A 80 -7.77 3.83 -16.76
C PRO A 80 -8.98 3.31 -16.00
N ALA A 81 -9.71 2.34 -16.55
CA ALA A 81 -10.93 1.83 -15.93
C ALA A 81 -10.65 1.08 -14.62
N GLU A 82 -9.64 0.20 -14.62
CA GLU A 82 -9.21 -0.56 -13.45
C GLU A 82 -8.60 0.35 -12.38
N TYR A 83 -7.78 1.31 -12.80
CA TYR A 83 -7.20 2.30 -11.91
C TYR A 83 -8.29 3.15 -11.22
N ILE A 84 -9.21 3.74 -12.02
CA ILE A 84 -10.30 4.57 -11.51
C ILE A 84 -11.19 3.76 -10.57
N SER A 85 -11.56 2.54 -10.95
CA SER A 85 -12.41 1.64 -10.14
C SER A 85 -11.86 1.45 -8.72
N VAL A 86 -10.54 1.31 -8.57
CA VAL A 86 -9.90 1.13 -7.26
C VAL A 86 -9.91 2.43 -6.45
N VAL A 87 -9.62 3.56 -7.10
CA VAL A 87 -9.63 4.88 -6.48
C VAL A 87 -11.04 5.24 -6.01
N GLU A 88 -12.06 5.04 -6.85
CA GLU A 88 -13.46 5.27 -6.49
C GLU A 88 -13.89 4.38 -5.33
N LYS A 89 -13.52 3.10 -5.31
CA LYS A 89 -13.79 2.22 -4.17
C LYS A 89 -13.15 2.73 -2.89
N LEU A 90 -11.89 3.18 -2.95
CA LEU A 90 -11.21 3.75 -1.78
C LEU A 90 -11.92 5.01 -1.27
N LEU A 91 -12.25 5.93 -2.17
CA LEU A 91 -12.94 7.18 -1.81
C LEU A 91 -14.30 6.89 -1.19
N ASN A 92 -15.09 5.98 -1.77
CA ASN A 92 -16.36 5.54 -1.20
C ASN A 92 -16.20 4.93 0.20
N GLN A 93 -15.13 4.17 0.46
CA GLN A 93 -14.86 3.64 1.80
C GLN A 93 -14.53 4.74 2.79
N VAL A 94 -13.81 5.78 2.36
CA VAL A 94 -13.48 6.95 3.21
C VAL A 94 -14.73 7.76 3.49
N GLU A 95 -15.55 8.07 2.48
CA GLU A 95 -16.80 8.82 2.64
C GLU A 95 -17.76 8.14 3.62
N LYS A 96 -18.01 6.84 3.46
CA LYS A 96 -18.85 6.05 4.38
C LYS A 96 -18.34 6.06 5.82
N ALA A 97 -17.03 6.19 6.01
CA ALA A 97 -16.43 6.27 7.34
C ALA A 97 -16.57 7.64 7.99
N MET A 98 -16.79 8.67 7.18
CA MET A 98 -16.98 10.04 7.63
C MET A 98 -18.46 10.37 7.92
N GLU A 99 -19.39 9.54 7.44
CA GLU A 99 -20.81 9.68 7.81
C GLU A 99 -20.97 9.51 9.32
N PRO A 100 -21.58 10.49 10.03
CA PRO A 100 -21.78 10.38 11.46
C PRO A 100 -22.69 9.19 11.74
N THR A 101 -22.25 8.30 12.63
CA THR A 101 -23.06 7.21 13.15
C THR A 101 -24.36 7.82 13.69
N ARG A 102 -25.46 7.69 12.94
CA ARG A 102 -26.78 8.10 13.40
C ARG A 102 -27.20 7.13 14.51
N THR A 103 -26.87 7.47 15.74
CA THR A 103 -27.47 6.92 16.96
C THR A 103 -28.70 7.71 17.35
#